data_AF-A0A821NHS8-F1
#
_entry.id   AF-A0A821NHS8-F1
#
_cell.length_a   1.000
_cell.length_b   1.000
_cell.length_c   1.000
_cell.angle_alpha   90.00
_cell.angle_beta   90.00
_cell.angle_gamma   90.00
#
_symmetry.space_group_name_H-M   'P 1'
#
loop_
_entity.id
_entity.type
_entity.pdbx_description
1 polymer ?
#
loop_
_entity_poly.entity_id
_entity_poly.type
_entity_poly.pdbx_seq_one_letter_code
_entity_poly.pdbx_strand_id
1 'polypeptide(L)' 'MRTLTDFHNKHVLVSGQGQAEDIARMIGFKSITTIEKVCETFPELDMVNHMNRVRLSEMISTQDLVHDENFRPID' A
#
# COMPACT_ATOMS: atom_id res chain seq x y z
N MET A 1 -10.07 21.13 -9.29
CA MET A 1 -10.18 19.77 -8.71
C MET A 1 -11.53 19.20 -9.13
N ARG A 2 -11.58 18.10 -9.89
CA ARG A 2 -12.84 17.46 -10.27
C ARG A 2 -13.21 16.47 -9.19
N THR A 3 -14.30 16.70 -8.48
CA THR A 3 -14.81 15.80 -7.45
C THR A 3 -15.52 14.62 -8.13
N LEU A 4 -15.29 13.39 -7.65
CA LEU A 4 -15.86 12.16 -8.21
C LEU A 4 -17.27 11.89 -7.66
N THR A 5 -18.08 12.94 -7.55
CA THR A 5 -19.40 12.90 -6.89
C THR A 5 -20.34 11.87 -7.49
N ASP A 6 -20.24 11.62 -8.79
CA ASP A 6 -21.04 10.63 -9.51
C ASP A 6 -20.78 9.19 -9.03
N PHE A 7 -19.67 8.96 -8.32
CA PHE A 7 -19.24 7.67 -7.80
C PHE A 7 -19.49 7.50 -6.30
N HIS A 8 -19.93 8.54 -5.58
CA HIS A 8 -20.09 8.48 -4.12
C HIS A 8 -21.06 7.39 -3.65
N ASN A 9 -22.07 7.09 -4.47
CA ASN A 9 -23.06 6.05 -4.19
C ASN A 9 -22.73 4.70 -4.86
N LYS A 10 -21.60 4.57 -5.56
CA LYS A 10 -21.14 3.29 -6.11
C LYS A 10 -20.25 2.58 -5.11
N HIS A 11 -20.15 1.26 -5.25
CA HIS A 11 -19.15 0.50 -4.52
C HIS A 11 -17.79 0.68 -5.19
N VAL A 12 -16.82 1.24 -4.47
CA VAL A 12 -15.49 1.53 -4.99
C VAL A 12 -14.42 0.76 -4.20
N LEU A 13 -13.39 0.32 -4.92
CA LEU A 13 -12.14 -0.11 -4.33
C LEU A 13 -11.28 1.12 -4.06
N VAL A 14 -10.84 1.28 -2.82
CA VAL A 14 -9.93 2.35 -2.42
C VAL A 14 -8.56 1.74 -2.09
N SER A 15 -7.53 2.28 -2.74
CA SER A 15 -6.14 1.93 -2.53
C SER A 15 -5.35 3.23 -2.30
N GLY A 16 -4.44 3.23 -1.33
CA GLY A 16 -3.61 4.38 -1.01
C GLY A 16 -2.75 4.12 0.22
N GLN A 17 -1.85 5.05 0.52
CA GLN A 17 -1.00 4.96 1.70
C GLN A 17 -1.73 5.52 2.94
N GLY A 18 -1.63 4.82 4.07
CA GLY A 18 -2.21 5.27 5.35
C GLY A 18 -3.73 5.12 5.40
N GLN A 19 -4.43 6.14 5.92
CA GLN A 19 -5.87 6.09 6.21
C GLN A 19 -6.73 6.38 4.95
N ALA A 20 -6.47 5.68 3.86
CA ALA A 20 -7.14 5.91 2.58
C ALA A 20 -8.66 5.72 2.66
N GLU A 21 -9.13 4.76 3.46
CA GLU A 21 -10.55 4.50 3.68
C GLU A 21 -11.27 5.67 4.36
N ASP A 22 -10.65 6.24 5.41
CA ASP A 22 -11.22 7.35 6.17
C ASP A 22 -11.25 8.64 5.35
N ILE A 23 -10.21 8.87 4.56
CA ILE A 23 -10.17 9.97 3.59
C ILE A 23 -11.28 9.81 2.55
N ALA A 24 -11.48 8.61 2.00
CA ALA A 24 -12.55 8.35 1.04
C ALA A 24 -13.94 8.59 1.63
N ARG A 25 -14.17 8.18 2.89
CA ARG A 25 -15.40 8.49 3.61
C ARG A 25 -15.61 9.98 3.82
N MET A 26 -14.57 10.70 4.23
CA MET A 26 -14.61 12.16 4.43
C MET A 26 -14.96 12.90 3.13
N ILE A 27 -14.51 12.41 1.98
CA ILE A 27 -14.81 12.99 0.66
C ILE A 27 -16.27 12.72 0.23
N GLY A 28 -16.88 11.64 0.74
CA GLY A 28 -18.30 11.35 0.55
C GLY A 28 -18.63 9.99 -0.07
N PHE A 29 -17.64 9.10 -0.24
CA PHE A 29 -17.88 7.73 -0.70
C PHE A 29 -18.55 6.91 0.40
N LYS A 30 -19.63 6.20 0.04
CA LYS A 30 -20.46 5.46 1.00
C LYS A 30 -20.11 3.98 1.09
N SER A 31 -19.81 3.36 -0.05
CA SER A 31 -19.54 1.92 -0.15
C SER A 31 -18.11 1.73 -0.59
N ILE A 32 -17.24 1.33 0.33
CA ILE A 32 -15.80 1.24 0.13
C ILE A 32 -15.33 -0.16 0.50
N THR A 33 -14.54 -0.76 -0.38
CA THR A 33 -13.68 -1.90 -0.06
C THR A 33 -12.24 -1.42 -0.14
N THR A 34 -11.37 -1.89 0.77
CA THR A 34 -9.95 -1.58 0.75
C THR A 34 -9.14 -2.75 0.23
N ILE A 35 -7.88 -2.49 -0.17
CA ILE A 35 -6.96 -3.53 -0.62
C ILE A 35 -6.72 -4.57 0.47
N GLU A 36 -6.68 -4.16 1.75
CA GLU A 36 -6.52 -5.06 2.89
C GLU A 36 -7.67 -6.09 2.94
N LYS A 37 -8.92 -5.64 2.83
CA LYS A 37 -10.11 -6.51 2.78
C LYS A 37 -10.12 -7.46 1.58
N VAL A 38 -9.64 -6.99 0.42
CA VAL A 38 -9.53 -7.86 -0.76
C VAL A 38 -8.49 -8.96 -0.50
N CYS A 39 -7.34 -8.63 0.08
CA CYS A 39 -6.29 -9.61 0.35
C CYS A 39 -6.67 -10.60 1.45
N GLU A 40 -7.45 -10.18 2.46
CA GLU A 40 -8.05 -11.09 3.44
C GLU A 40 -8.98 -12.11 2.78
N THR A 41 -9.72 -11.70 1.75
CA THR A 41 -10.67 -12.57 1.04
C THR A 41 -9.98 -13.44 -0.02
N PHE A 42 -8.90 -12.95 -0.62
CA PHE A 42 -8.15 -13.61 -1.69
C PHE A 42 -6.65 -13.69 -1.34
N PRO A 43 -6.23 -14.64 -0.49
CA PRO A 43 -4.84 -14.75 -0.03
C PRO A 43 -3.83 -15.04 -1.15
N GLU A 44 -4.29 -15.64 -2.25
CA GLU A 44 -3.50 -15.96 -3.45
C GLU A 44 -3.26 -14.73 -4.34
N LEU A 45 -3.91 -13.59 -4.05
CA LEU A 45 -3.76 -12.38 -4.83
C LEU A 45 -2.33 -11.86 -4.74
N ASP A 46 -1.65 -11.74 -5.88
CA ASP A 46 -0.33 -11.12 -5.98
C ASP A 46 -0.43 -9.61 -5.76
N MET A 47 -0.47 -9.22 -4.49
CA MET A 47 -0.50 -7.85 -4.03
C MET A 47 0.81 -7.53 -3.33
N VAL A 48 1.36 -6.35 -3.62
CA VAL A 48 2.56 -5.84 -2.95
C VAL A 48 2.23 -5.48 -1.50
N ASN A 49 2.24 -6.48 -0.62
CA ASN A 49 2.07 -6.27 0.81
C ASN A 49 3.34 -5.61 1.36
N HIS A 50 3.23 -4.37 1.83
CA HIS A 50 4.36 -3.60 2.34
C HIS A 50 4.98 -4.26 3.59
N MET A 51 4.21 -5.03 4.35
CA MET A 51 4.72 -5.83 5.47
C MET A 51 5.72 -6.91 5.00
N ASN A 52 5.53 -7.44 3.79
CA ASN A 52 6.46 -8.41 3.21
C ASN A 52 7.76 -7.74 2.74
N ARG A 53 7.74 -6.44 2.39
CA ARG A 53 8.96 -5.68 2.10
C ARG A 53 9.78 -5.38 3.35
N VAL A 54 9.13 -5.11 4.48
CA VAL A 54 9.81 -4.93 5.77
C VAL A 54 10.55 -6.22 6.17
N ARG A 55 9.93 -7.38 5.98
CA ARG A 55 10.61 -8.67 6.23
C ARG A 55 11.84 -8.87 5.35
N LEU A 56 11.81 -8.53 4.07
CA LEU A 56 13.00 -8.62 3.23
C LEU A 56 14.11 -7.69 3.72
N SER A 57 13.78 -6.46 4.16
CA SER A 57 14.77 -5.55 4.75
C SER A 57 15.28 -5.97 6.13
N GLU A 58 14.50 -6.74 6.89
CA GLU A 58 14.92 -7.32 8.19
C GLU A 58 15.69 -8.64 8.01
N MET A 59 15.35 -9.44 6.98
CA MET A 59 16.02 -10.69 6.62
C MET A 59 17.39 -10.46 6.01
N ILE A 60 17.57 -9.34 5.31
CA ILE A 60 18.90 -8.84 4.98
C ILE A 60 19.42 -8.20 6.26
N SER A 61 20.29 -8.90 7.00
CA SER A 61 20.97 -8.29 8.14
C SER A 61 21.63 -7.02 7.64
N THR A 62 21.48 -5.89 8.34
CA THR A 62 22.16 -4.64 7.99
C THR A 62 23.68 -4.84 7.84
N GLN A 63 24.23 -5.91 8.43
CA GLN A 63 25.63 -6.31 8.27
C GLN A 63 25.99 -6.78 6.85
N ASP A 64 25.05 -7.35 6.09
CA ASP A 64 25.30 -7.89 4.74
C ASP A 64 25.26 -6.79 3.65
N LEU A 65 24.59 -5.65 3.90
CA LEU A 65 24.56 -4.50 2.97
C LEU A 65 25.77 -3.57 3.13
N VAL A 66 26.46 -3.62 4.27
CA VAL A 66 27.60 -2.76 4.58
C VAL A 66 28.93 -3.36 4.09
N HIS A 67 28.89 -4.52 3.43
CA HIS A 67 30.06 -5.18 2.82
C HIS A 67 29.97 -5.29 1.29
N ASP A 68 29.21 -4.41 0.62
CA ASP A 68 29.40 -4.26 -0.83
C ASP A 68 30.62 -3.37 -1.09
N GLU A 69 31.77 -3.98 -1.38
CA GLU A 69 33.00 -3.28 -1.75
C GLU A 69 32.85 -2.40 -3.01
N ASN A 70 31.74 -2.53 -3.74
CA ASN A 70 31.43 -1.69 -4.90
C ASN A 70 30.58 -0.45 -4.55
N PHE A 71 30.18 -0.27 -3.29
CA PHE A 71 29.44 0.93 -2.89
C PHE A 71 30.38 2.15 -2.90
N ARG A 72 30.22 3.00 -3.92
CA ARG A 72 30.86 4.32 -3.99
C ARG A 72 29.79 5.40 -3.81
N PRO A 73 29.84 6.22 -2.75
CA PRO A 73 28.95 7.36 -2.64
C PRO A 73 29.20 8.33 -3.80
N ILE A 74 28.12 8.91 -4.32
CA ILE A 74 28.18 9.92 -5.38
C ILE A 74 28.36 11.28 -4.68
N ASP A 75 29.46 11.97 -4.96
CA ASP A 75 29.74 13.35 -4.51
C ASP A 75 28.82 14.37 -5.20
#